data_AF-A0A3M1QTH3-F1
#
_entry.id   AF-A0A3M1QTH3-F1
#
_cell.length_a   1.000
_cell.length_b   1.000
_cell.length_c   1.000
_cell.angle_alpha   90.00
_cell.angle_beta   90.00
_cell.angle_gamma   90.00
#
_symmetry.space_group_name_H-M   'P 1'
#
loop_
_entity.id
_entity.type
_entity.pdbx_description
1 polymer ?
#
loop_
_entity_poly.entity_id
_entity_poly.type
_entity_poly.pdbx_seq_one_letter_code
_entity_poly.pdbx_strand_id
1 'polypeptide(L)' 'MSGSARRPAAVRLVLLDVDGVLTDGRIVYDSAGAEAKAFHVRDGQRIK' A
#
# COMPACT_ATOMS: atom_id res chain seq x y z
N MET A 1 32.63 -11.50 18.51
CA MET A 1 31.16 -11.42 18.65
C MET A 1 30.54 -11.73 17.30
N SER A 2 30.11 -12.99 17.06
CA SER A 2 29.48 -13.38 15.80
C SER A 2 27.96 -13.20 15.93
N GLY A 3 27.44 -12.09 15.41
CA GLY A 3 26.00 -11.85 15.33
C GLY A 3 25.42 -12.62 14.15
N SER A 4 24.81 -13.77 14.41
CA SER A 4 24.05 -14.52 13.41
C SER A 4 22.79 -13.73 13.02
N ALA A 5 22.82 -13.04 11.87
CA ALA A 5 21.63 -12.40 11.31
C ALA A 5 20.60 -13.46 10.91
N ARG A 6 19.48 -13.52 11.65
CA ARG A 6 18.40 -14.47 11.38
C ARG A 6 17.65 -14.04 10.11
N ARG A 7 17.47 -14.96 9.16
CA ARG A 7 16.62 -14.69 7.98
C ARG A 7 15.16 -14.56 8.43
N PRO A 8 14.43 -13.55 7.96
CA PRO A 8 12.99 -13.46 8.19
C PRO A 8 12.27 -14.63 7.52
N ALA A 9 11.22 -15.12 8.18
CA ALA A 9 10.36 -16.16 7.64
C ALA A 9 9.61 -15.67 6.39
N ALA A 10 9.16 -16.59 5.55
CA ALA A 10 8.38 -16.26 4.36
C ALA A 10 7.06 -15.58 4.75
N VAL A 11 6.80 -14.39 4.17
CA VAL A 11 5.53 -13.69 4.33
C VAL A 11 4.47 -14.38 3.48
N ARG A 12 3.35 -14.78 4.10
CA ARG A 12 2.22 -15.46 3.45
C ARG A 12 1.03 -14.55 3.16
N LEU A 13 0.98 -13.39 3.81
CA LEU A 13 -0.11 -12.42 3.73
C LEU A 13 0.44 -11.02 3.91
N VAL A 14 -0.09 -10.08 3.13
CA VAL A 14 0.14 -8.64 3.30
C VAL A 14 -1.23 -7.99 3.47
N LEU A 15 -1.39 -7.23 4.56
CA LEU A 15 -2.56 -6.38 4.81
C LEU A 15 -2.09 -4.94 4.76
N LEU A 16 -2.74 -4.13 3.93
CA LEU A 16 -2.39 -2.73 3.71
C LEU A 16 -3.61 -1.87 4.06
N ASP A 17 -3.36 -0.77 4.75
CA ASP A 17 -4.34 0.29 4.90
C ASP A 17 -4.54 1.02 3.56
N VAL A 18 -5.57 1.85 3.45
CA VAL A 18 -5.90 2.59 2.23
C VAL A 18 -5.36 4.01 2.30
N ASP A 19 -5.96 4.86 3.13
CA ASP A 19 -5.69 6.29 3.12
C ASP A 19 -4.35 6.60 3.78
N GLY A 20 -3.39 7.07 2.98
CA GLY A 20 -2.01 7.34 3.44
C GLY A 20 -1.06 6.15 3.32
N VAL A 21 -1.53 4.99 2.83
CA VAL A 21 -0.69 3.83 2.48
C VAL A 21 -0.78 3.54 0.98
N LEU A 22 -1.96 3.16 0.49
CA LEU A 22 -2.21 2.93 -0.94
C LEU A 22 -2.59 4.20 -1.69
N THR A 23 -2.97 5.24 -0.96
CA THR A 23 -3.21 6.59 -1.46
C THR A 23 -2.26 7.57 -0.77
N ASP A 24 -2.15 8.79 -1.30
CA ASP A 24 -1.45 9.89 -0.65
C ASP A 24 -2.23 10.55 0.51
N GLY A 25 -3.34 9.92 0.93
CA GLY A 25 -4.22 10.39 2.01
C GLY A 25 -5.18 11.52 1.62
N ARG A 26 -5.16 11.97 0.35
CA ARG A 26 -6.13 12.97 -0.12
C ARG A 26 -7.48 12.34 -0.41
N ILE A 27 -8.52 13.07 -0.05
CA ILE A 27 -9.90 12.76 -0.43
C ILE A 27 -10.38 13.90 -1.35
N VAL A 28 -10.76 13.55 -2.57
CA VAL A 28 -11.25 14.53 -3.57
C VAL A 28 -12.75 14.36 -3.70
N TYR A 29 -13.48 15.46 -3.61
CA TYR A 29 -14.92 15.50 -3.86
C TYR A 29 -15.22 16.29 -5.14
N ASP A 30 -16.16 15.80 -5.94
CA ASP A 30 -16.70 16.57 -7.07
C ASP A 30 -17.88 17.46 -6.64
N SER A 31 -18.44 18.22 -7.60
CA SER A 31 -19.56 19.14 -7.34
C SER A 31 -20.88 18.44 -7.01
N ALA A 32 -21.01 17.14 -7.28
CA ALA A 32 -22.14 16.31 -6.89
C ALA A 32 -21.94 15.61 -5.53
N GLY A 33 -20.77 15.79 -4.92
CA GLY A 33 -20.40 15.15 -3.66
C GLY A 33 -19.86 13.72 -3.82
N ALA A 34 -19.52 13.29 -5.03
CA ALA A 34 -18.88 12.00 -5.24
C ALA A 34 -17.43 12.04 -4.77
N GLU A 35 -17.00 10.99 -4.07
CA GLU A 35 -15.63 10.85 -3.56
C GLU A 35 -14.75 10.10 -4.58
N ALA A 36 -13.54 10.62 -4.80
CA ALA A 36 -12.49 9.97 -5.55
C ALA A 36 -11.21 9.85 -4.72
N LYS A 37 -10.53 8.69 -4.86
CA LYS A 37 -9.22 8.39 -4.27
C LYS A 37 -8.24 8.00 -5.36
N ALA A 38 -7.02 8.52 -5.28
CA ALA A 38 -5.97 8.24 -6.25
C ALA A 38 -5.03 7.16 -5.72
N PHE A 39 -4.77 6.14 -6.55
CA PHE A 39 -3.86 5.04 -6.26
C PHE A 39 -2.67 5.07 -7.23
N HIS A 40 -1.53 4.53 -6.80
CA HIS A 40 -0.36 4.48 -7.65
C HIS A 40 -0.35 3.21 -8.52
N VAL A 41 -0.11 3.38 -9.83
CA VAL A 41 -0.31 2.31 -10.83
C VAL A 41 0.63 1.12 -10.63
N ARG A 42 1.78 1.32 -10.00
CA ARG A 42 2.75 0.25 -9.72
C ARG A 42 2.34 -0.63 -8.55
N ASP A 43 1.45 -0.15 -7.68
CA ASP A 43 1.08 -0.86 -6.45
C ASP A 43 0.10 -1.99 -6.76
N GLY A 44 -0.72 -1.83 -7.81
CA GLY A 44 -1.60 -2.87 -8.34
C GLY A 44 -0.96 -3.80 -9.37
N GLN A 45 0.30 -3.55 -9.78
CA GLN A 45 0.97 -4.41 -10.75
C GLN A 45 1.43 -5.70 -10.07
N ARG A 46 0.98 -6.84 -10.60
CA ARG A 46 1.68 -8.11 -10.36
C ARG A 46 3.01 -8.06 -11.11
N ILE A 47 4.11 -8.26 -10.38
CA ILE A 47 5.37 -8.71 -10.98
C ILE A 47 5.12 -10.13 -11.49
N LYS A 48 5.35 -10.36 -12.79
CA LYS A 48 5.28 -11.69 -13.40
C LYS A 48 6.47 -12.55 -13.00
#